data_AF-A0A7Y9N3W7-F1
#
_entry.id   AF-A0A7Y9N3W7-F1
#
_cell.length_a   1.000
_cell.length_b   1.000
_cell.length_c   1.000
_cell.angle_alpha   90.00
_cell.angle_beta   90.00
_cell.angle_gamma   90.00
#
_symmetry.space_group_name_H-M   'P 1'
#
loop_
_entity.id
_entity.type
_entity.pdbx_description
1 polymer ?
#
loop_
_entity_poly.entity_id
_entity_poly.type
_entity_poly.pdbx_seq_one_letter_code
_entity_poly.pdbx_strand_id
1 'polypeptide(L)'
;MQFSYDAANRHIGTTYDDGTTVRIVRDATGRMASRTIDPAGAEPAVTTSYLYAAGGDAAWGQRSGAGLTRSVGLPGGVSWTNQAGVVTWSFPGLGGHGLVTRTGTATSGLLLWDPFGQPVDPVTFAIGTVASDGTGQVAGNTLWHQGALKPAESAGSALVVEMGVRLYVPALGRFLQVDPIEGGGANDYSWPTDPINGPTLVGGNGLSRPRRVVMDD
;
A
#
# COMPACT_ATOMS: atom_id res chain seq x y z
N MET A 1 0.29 -17.81 -7.43
CA MET A 1 -0.47 -17.24 -6.28
C MET A 1 -1.98 -17.22 -6.54
N GLN A 2 -2.81 -17.35 -5.51
CA GLN A 2 -4.27 -17.31 -5.54
C GLN A 2 -4.80 -16.23 -4.56
N PHE A 3 -5.77 -15.43 -5.00
CA PHE A 3 -6.45 -14.42 -4.16
C PHE A 3 -7.83 -14.89 -3.73
N SER A 4 -8.22 -14.55 -2.51
CA SER A 4 -9.52 -14.85 -1.91
C SER A 4 -10.27 -13.56 -1.59
N TYR A 5 -11.57 -13.56 -1.88
CA TYR A 5 -12.45 -12.40 -1.72
C TYR A 5 -13.68 -12.76 -0.89
N ASP A 6 -14.21 -11.78 -0.15
CA ASP A 6 -15.49 -11.92 0.54
C ASP A 6 -16.69 -11.67 -0.39
N ALA A 7 -17.91 -11.85 0.13
CA ALA A 7 -19.15 -11.63 -0.62
C ALA A 7 -19.36 -10.18 -1.08
N ALA A 8 -18.60 -9.22 -0.53
CA ALA A 8 -18.59 -7.81 -0.94
C ALA A 8 -17.43 -7.50 -1.92
N ASN A 9 -16.81 -8.53 -2.50
CA ASN A 9 -15.67 -8.42 -3.41
C ASN A 9 -14.45 -7.73 -2.81
N ARG A 10 -14.22 -7.85 -1.49
CA ARG A 10 -13.04 -7.30 -0.82
C ARG A 10 -11.98 -8.38 -0.64
N HIS A 11 -10.71 -8.04 -0.87
CA HIS A 11 -9.61 -8.97 -0.68
C HIS A 11 -9.50 -9.38 0.80
N ILE A 12 -9.52 -10.68 1.08
CA ILE A 12 -9.43 -11.26 2.43
C ILE A 12 -8.26 -12.24 2.60
N GLY A 13 -7.49 -12.52 1.54
CA GLY A 13 -6.28 -13.30 1.69
C GLY A 13 -5.64 -13.77 0.39
N THR A 14 -4.36 -14.09 0.50
CA THR A 14 -3.49 -14.58 -0.58
C THR A 14 -2.95 -15.95 -0.19
N THR A 15 -2.86 -16.88 -1.14
CA THR A 15 -2.06 -18.11 -1.02
C THR A 15 -0.95 -18.07 -2.06
N TYR A 16 0.29 -18.13 -1.61
CA TYR A 16 1.47 -18.11 -2.46
C TYR A 16 1.87 -19.51 -2.91
N ASP A 17 2.68 -19.57 -3.97
CA ASP A 17 3.08 -20.83 -4.60
C ASP A 17 4.05 -21.64 -3.71
N ASP A 18 4.73 -20.98 -2.77
CA ASP A 18 5.57 -21.60 -1.75
C ASP A 18 4.77 -22.20 -0.57
N GLY A 19 3.45 -21.95 -0.52
CA GLY A 19 2.56 -22.37 0.57
C GLY A 19 2.32 -21.31 1.65
N THR A 20 3.00 -20.15 1.58
CA THR A 20 2.75 -19.04 2.50
C THR A 20 1.33 -18.53 2.32
N THR A 21 0.61 -18.28 3.41
CA THR A 21 -0.75 -17.71 3.36
C THR A 21 -0.82 -16.37 4.07
N VAL A 22 -1.64 -15.49 3.52
CA VAL A 22 -1.99 -14.21 4.12
C VAL A 22 -3.49 -14.16 4.30
N ARG A 23 -3.93 -13.80 5.50
CA ARG A 23 -5.34 -13.62 5.84
C ARG A 23 -5.59 -12.20 6.35
N ILE A 24 -6.59 -11.55 5.79
CA ILE A 24 -6.96 -10.17 6.09
C ILE A 24 -8.35 -10.13 6.73
N VAL A 25 -8.47 -9.43 7.85
CA VAL A 25 -9.75 -9.07 8.46
C VAL A 25 -9.97 -7.59 8.25
N ARG A 26 -11.15 -7.21 7.76
CA ARG A 26 -11.55 -5.81 7.53
C ARG A 26 -12.57 -5.35 8.56
N ASP A 27 -12.53 -4.07 8.90
CA ASP A 27 -13.55 -3.43 9.72
C ASP A 27 -14.86 -3.17 8.93
N ALA A 28 -15.88 -2.66 9.60
CA ALA A 28 -17.17 -2.34 8.97
C ALA A 28 -17.07 -1.26 7.87
N THR A 29 -16.00 -0.46 7.88
CA THR A 29 -15.71 0.56 6.86
C THR A 29 -14.90 0.01 5.68
N GLY A 30 -14.48 -1.26 5.74
CA GLY A 30 -13.70 -1.93 4.69
C GLY A 30 -12.19 -1.75 4.82
N ARG A 31 -11.71 -1.05 5.85
CA ARG A 31 -10.28 -0.90 6.13
C ARG A 31 -9.72 -2.17 6.74
N MET A 32 -8.43 -2.44 6.51
CA MET A 32 -7.78 -3.60 7.09
C MET A 32 -7.62 -3.45 8.60
N ALA A 33 -8.33 -4.26 9.38
CA ALA A 33 -8.24 -4.29 10.83
C ALA A 33 -7.06 -5.15 11.31
N SER A 34 -6.84 -6.29 10.65
CA SER A 34 -5.67 -7.14 10.91
C SER A 34 -5.24 -7.92 9.68
N ARG A 35 -3.96 -8.29 9.67
CA ARG A 35 -3.34 -9.18 8.69
C ARG A 35 -2.57 -10.27 9.42
N THR A 36 -2.81 -11.51 9.06
CA THR A 36 -2.05 -12.67 9.53
C THR A 36 -1.23 -13.21 8.37
N ILE A 37 0.08 -13.34 8.55
CA ILE A 37 0.96 -14.00 7.59
C ILE A 37 1.39 -15.32 8.23
N ASP A 38 1.07 -16.43 7.59
CA ASP A 38 1.46 -17.78 7.97
C ASP A 38 2.48 -18.28 6.94
N PRO A 39 3.79 -18.20 7.25
CA PRO A 39 4.83 -18.59 6.31
C PRO A 39 4.81 -20.10 6.06
N ALA A 40 5.22 -20.52 4.87
CA ALA A 40 5.47 -21.93 4.62
C ALA A 40 6.57 -22.47 5.57
N GLY A 41 6.34 -23.64 6.16
CA GLY A 41 7.32 -24.31 7.02
C GLY A 41 6.97 -24.27 8.51
N ALA A 42 7.98 -24.10 9.36
CA ALA A 42 7.85 -24.26 10.81
C ALA A 42 7.71 -22.93 11.58
N GLU A 43 7.93 -21.79 10.91
CA GLU A 43 7.81 -20.48 11.53
C GLU A 43 6.34 -20.18 11.87
N PRO A 44 6.05 -19.61 13.05
CA PRO A 44 4.68 -19.38 13.48
C PRO A 44 4.02 -18.24 12.69
N ALA A 45 2.71 -18.34 12.50
CA ALA A 45 1.92 -17.26 11.93
C ALA A 45 2.01 -15.96 12.77
N VAL A 46 2.20 -14.84 12.09
CA VAL A 46 2.30 -13.50 12.69
C VAL A 46 1.07 -12.68 12.36
N THR A 47 0.35 -12.25 13.39
CA THR A 47 -0.78 -11.33 13.27
C THR A 47 -0.38 -9.89 13.59
N THR A 48 -0.61 -8.99 12.63
CA THR A 48 -0.46 -7.55 12.77
C THR A 48 -1.83 -6.89 12.77
N SER A 49 -2.15 -6.12 13.81
CA SER A 49 -3.37 -5.29 13.89
C SER A 49 -3.07 -3.86 13.50
N TYR A 50 -3.98 -3.20 12.78
CA TYR A 50 -3.81 -1.83 12.30
C TYR A 50 -4.65 -0.86 13.14
N LEU A 51 -4.04 0.25 13.54
CA LEU A 51 -4.62 1.24 14.43
C LEU A 51 -4.91 2.53 13.65
N TYR A 52 -6.16 3.00 13.73
CA TYR A 52 -6.65 4.19 13.03
C TYR A 52 -7.08 5.25 14.04
N ALA A 53 -6.83 6.53 13.73
CA ALA A 53 -7.15 7.66 14.61
C ALA A 53 -8.40 8.43 14.14
N ALA A 54 -8.80 8.24 12.88
CA ALA A 54 -9.94 8.91 12.24
C ALA A 54 -10.49 8.03 11.11
N GLY A 55 -11.40 8.57 10.29
CA GLY A 55 -12.01 7.87 9.14
C GLY A 55 -11.09 7.66 7.93
N GLY A 56 -9.82 8.08 7.98
CA GLY A 56 -8.86 7.84 6.91
C GLY A 56 -8.40 6.37 6.82
N ASP A 57 -7.87 6.01 5.65
CA ASP A 57 -7.41 4.65 5.33
C ASP A 57 -5.94 4.38 5.68
N ALA A 58 -5.21 5.39 6.15
CA ALA A 58 -3.83 5.23 6.62
C ALA A 58 -3.84 4.93 8.13
N ALA A 59 -3.28 3.77 8.50
CA ALA A 59 -3.09 3.43 9.90
C ALA A 59 -1.94 4.28 10.48
N TRP A 60 -2.15 4.88 11.66
CA TRP A 60 -1.08 5.60 12.36
C TRP A 60 -0.13 4.65 13.09
N GLY A 61 -0.59 3.42 13.36
CA GLY A 61 0.22 2.41 14.02
C GLY A 61 -0.18 0.98 13.65
N GLN A 62 0.75 0.07 13.90
CA GLN A 62 0.59 -1.37 13.72
C GLN A 62 1.04 -2.08 14.99
N ARG A 63 0.25 -3.04 15.47
CA ARG A 63 0.61 -3.85 16.65
C ARG A 63 0.84 -5.29 16.22
N SER A 64 2.01 -5.84 16.54
CA SER A 64 2.35 -7.25 16.35
C SER A 64 2.91 -7.81 17.66
N GLY A 65 2.17 -8.74 18.27
CA GLY A 65 2.43 -9.18 19.65
C GLY A 65 2.47 -8.01 20.64
N ALA A 66 3.60 -7.88 21.35
CA ALA A 66 3.87 -6.75 22.25
C ALA A 66 4.47 -5.52 21.54
N GLY A 67 4.90 -5.67 20.27
CA GLY A 67 5.51 -4.61 19.49
C GLY A 67 4.48 -3.62 18.94
N LEU A 68 4.81 -2.33 19.00
CA LEU A 68 4.06 -1.25 18.37
C LEU A 68 4.96 -0.54 17.36
N THR A 69 4.52 -0.53 16.11
CA THR A 69 5.04 0.37 15.08
C THR A 69 4.16 1.61 15.03
N ARG A 70 4.77 2.79 14.90
CA ARG A 70 4.09 4.06 14.66
C ARG A 70 4.66 4.72 13.42
N SER A 71 3.78 5.23 12.55
CA SER A 71 4.18 5.92 11.34
C SER A 71 3.43 7.24 11.22
N VAL A 72 4.16 8.30 10.85
CA VAL A 72 3.63 9.66 10.71
C VAL A 72 4.20 10.29 9.45
N GLY A 73 3.32 10.83 8.61
CA GLY A 73 3.70 11.73 7.51
C GLY A 73 3.92 13.15 8.03
N LEU A 74 4.93 13.82 7.49
CA LEU A 74 5.36 15.15 7.87
C LEU A 74 5.31 16.10 6.66
N PRO A 75 5.34 17.43 6.90
CA PRO A 75 5.42 18.40 5.82
C PRO A 75 6.54 18.10 4.82
N GLY A 76 6.26 18.30 3.54
CA GLY A 76 7.21 17.99 2.46
C GLY A 76 7.28 16.51 2.08
N GLY A 77 6.37 15.66 2.57
CA GLY A 77 6.27 14.25 2.21
C GLY A 77 7.29 13.34 2.91
N VAL A 78 8.08 13.90 3.84
CA VAL A 78 8.92 13.10 4.73
C VAL A 78 8.03 12.23 5.60
N SER A 79 8.42 10.98 5.85
CA SER A 79 7.75 10.16 6.86
C SER A 79 8.71 9.67 7.93
N TRP A 80 8.17 9.48 9.11
CA TRP A 80 8.84 8.94 10.28
C TRP A 80 8.14 7.64 10.67
N THR A 81 8.90 6.54 10.76
CA THR A 81 8.40 5.28 11.28
C THR A 81 9.28 4.80 12.42
N ASN A 82 8.68 4.49 13.57
CA ASN A 82 9.33 3.86 14.70
C ASN A 82 8.80 2.44 14.86
N GLN A 83 9.66 1.45 14.69
CA GLN A 83 9.37 0.03 14.88
C GLN A 83 10.25 -0.51 16.00
N ALA A 84 9.63 -0.87 17.14
CA ALA A 84 10.34 -1.40 18.30
C ALA A 84 11.55 -0.55 18.76
N GLY A 85 11.44 0.78 18.68
CA GLY A 85 12.50 1.72 19.07
C GLY A 85 13.48 2.08 17.95
N VAL A 86 13.48 1.34 16.84
CA VAL A 86 14.25 1.68 15.64
C VAL A 86 13.48 2.72 14.84
N VAL A 87 14.11 3.87 14.60
CA VAL A 87 13.51 4.98 13.84
C VAL A 87 14.08 5.01 12.43
N THR A 88 13.18 4.96 11.46
CA THR A 88 13.47 5.15 10.04
C THR A 88 12.77 6.41 9.54
N TRP A 89 13.56 7.30 8.96
CA TRP A 89 13.08 8.45 8.19
C TRP A 89 13.02 8.08 6.71
N SER A 90 11.97 8.47 6.02
CA SER A 90 11.86 8.35 4.56
C SER A 90 11.77 9.74 3.95
N PHE A 91 12.62 10.01 2.97
CA PHE A 91 12.68 11.31 2.29
C PHE A 91 12.17 11.14 0.87
N PRO A 92 11.20 11.95 0.42
CA PRO A 92 10.66 11.81 -0.92
C PRO A 92 11.53 12.51 -1.97
N GLY A 93 11.41 12.04 -3.22
CA GLY A 93 11.88 12.76 -4.39
C GLY A 93 10.85 13.77 -4.90
N LEU A 94 11.12 14.40 -6.05
CA LEU A 94 10.21 15.37 -6.66
C LEU A 94 8.84 14.77 -7.06
N GLY A 95 8.80 13.47 -7.39
CA GLY A 95 7.55 12.74 -7.63
C GLY A 95 6.77 12.39 -6.36
N GLY A 96 7.28 12.76 -5.17
CA GLY A 96 6.66 12.47 -3.87
C GLY A 96 6.90 11.05 -3.35
N HIS A 97 7.23 10.07 -4.21
CA HIS A 97 7.66 8.74 -3.76
C HIS A 97 8.90 8.86 -2.88
N GLY A 98 9.11 7.90 -1.97
CA GLY A 98 10.37 7.80 -1.22
C GLY A 98 11.55 7.85 -2.17
N LEU A 99 12.70 8.37 -1.76
CA LEU A 99 13.91 8.42 -2.59
C LEU A 99 15.02 7.66 -1.88
N VAL A 100 15.12 7.93 -0.59
CA VAL A 100 16.04 7.25 0.32
C VAL A 100 15.37 7.14 1.69
N THR A 101 15.84 6.17 2.46
CA THR A 101 15.54 6.05 3.88
C THR A 101 16.80 6.27 4.71
N ARG A 102 16.63 6.68 5.96
CA ARG A 102 17.72 6.81 6.91
C ARG A 102 17.32 6.19 8.24
N THR A 103 18.14 5.27 8.73
CA THR A 103 18.00 4.66 10.06
C THR A 103 19.27 4.95 10.84
N GLY A 104 19.16 5.74 11.90
CA GLY A 104 20.33 6.27 12.60
C GLY A 104 21.22 7.12 11.68
N THR A 105 22.48 6.71 11.51
CA THR A 105 23.45 7.37 10.61
C THR A 105 23.51 6.73 9.22
N ALA A 106 22.88 5.56 9.02
CA ALA A 106 22.92 4.85 7.75
C ALA A 106 21.81 5.35 6.81
N THR A 107 22.19 5.72 5.59
CA THR A 107 21.29 6.03 4.49
C THR A 107 21.20 4.83 3.56
N SER A 108 20.00 4.50 3.08
CA SER A 108 19.80 3.43 2.11
C SER A 108 20.39 3.78 0.74
N GLY A 109 20.45 2.78 -0.14
CA GLY A 109 20.54 3.05 -1.58
C GLY A 109 19.33 3.83 -2.09
N LEU A 110 19.43 4.26 -3.34
CA LEU A 110 18.34 4.91 -4.05
C LEU A 110 17.15 3.94 -4.20
N LEU A 111 15.96 4.44 -3.95
CA LEU A 111 14.72 3.75 -4.25
C LEU A 111 14.17 4.33 -5.56
N LEU A 112 13.80 3.45 -6.49
CA LEU A 112 13.23 3.80 -7.78
C LEU A 112 11.93 3.02 -8.00
N TRP A 113 11.01 3.65 -8.74
CA TRP A 113 9.77 3.02 -9.18
C TRP A 113 9.57 3.30 -10.65
N ASP A 114 8.92 2.36 -11.32
CA ASP A 114 8.31 2.62 -12.60
C ASP A 114 7.07 3.54 -12.42
N PRO A 115 6.47 4.03 -13.52
CA PRO A 115 5.31 4.93 -13.45
C PRO A 115 4.10 4.34 -12.70
N PHE A 116 3.98 3.02 -12.64
CA PHE A 116 2.87 2.29 -12.02
C PHE A 116 3.19 1.85 -10.59
N GLY A 117 4.38 2.16 -10.07
CA GLY A 117 4.77 1.85 -8.71
C GLY A 117 5.46 0.50 -8.53
N GLN A 118 5.89 -0.15 -9.60
CA GLN A 118 6.76 -1.31 -9.49
C GLN A 118 8.15 -0.84 -9.05
N PRO A 119 8.72 -1.38 -7.96
CA PRO A 119 10.08 -1.07 -7.58
C PRO A 119 11.07 -1.49 -8.67
N VAL A 120 12.06 -0.64 -8.90
CA VAL A 120 13.11 -0.83 -9.90
C VAL A 120 14.44 -0.98 -9.18
N ASP A 121 15.23 -1.98 -9.57
CA ASP A 121 16.60 -2.10 -9.08
C ASP A 121 17.44 -0.88 -9.55
N PRO A 122 18.08 -0.12 -8.64
CA PRO A 122 18.73 1.13 -8.99
C PRO A 122 20.06 0.98 -9.75
N VAL A 123 20.55 -0.25 -9.92
CA VAL A 123 21.82 -0.56 -10.60
C VAL A 123 21.56 -1.22 -11.96
N THR A 124 20.69 -2.23 -11.97
CA THR A 124 20.39 -3.07 -13.14
C THR A 124 19.13 -2.64 -13.89
N PHE A 125 18.29 -1.80 -13.27
CA PHE A 125 16.97 -1.40 -13.76
C PHE A 125 15.99 -2.56 -13.96
N ALA A 126 16.26 -3.71 -13.31
CA ALA A 126 15.36 -4.85 -13.34
C ALA A 126 14.08 -4.56 -12.54
N ILE A 127 12.95 -5.03 -13.08
CA ILE A 127 11.62 -5.02 -12.45
C ILE A 127 11.08 -6.45 -12.32
N GLY A 128 10.14 -6.65 -11.41
CA GLY A 128 9.46 -7.94 -11.23
C GLY A 128 10.36 -9.05 -10.68
N THR A 129 11.41 -8.69 -9.94
CA THR A 129 12.26 -9.65 -9.23
C THR A 129 11.87 -9.65 -7.75
N VAL A 130 11.99 -10.80 -7.08
CA VAL A 130 11.74 -10.89 -5.63
C VAL A 130 12.56 -9.88 -4.84
N ALA A 131 13.81 -9.64 -5.25
CA ALA A 131 14.69 -8.67 -4.61
C ALA A 131 14.16 -7.23 -4.77
N SER A 132 13.84 -6.82 -6.00
CA SER A 132 13.30 -5.49 -6.30
C SER A 132 11.96 -5.26 -5.59
N ASP A 133 11.04 -6.22 -5.69
CA ASP A 133 9.68 -6.16 -5.13
C ASP A 133 9.68 -6.11 -3.59
N GLY A 134 10.76 -6.57 -2.95
CA GLY A 134 11.01 -6.43 -1.51
C GLY A 134 11.53 -5.04 -1.08
N THR A 135 11.82 -4.13 -2.01
CA THR A 135 12.33 -2.79 -1.68
C THR A 135 11.21 -1.74 -1.56
N GLY A 136 11.56 -0.52 -1.13
CA GLY A 136 10.63 0.61 -1.14
C GLY A 136 9.52 0.52 -0.08
N GLN A 137 9.72 -0.32 0.94
CA GLN A 137 8.78 -0.51 2.05
C GLN A 137 9.45 -0.24 3.40
N VAL A 138 8.69 0.29 4.36
CA VAL A 138 9.10 0.43 5.77
C VAL A 138 7.98 -0.14 6.64
N ALA A 139 8.31 -1.11 7.51
CA ALA A 139 7.33 -1.83 8.33
C ALA A 139 6.13 -2.40 7.54
N GLY A 140 6.38 -2.88 6.32
CA GLY A 140 5.35 -3.43 5.43
C GLY A 140 4.40 -2.38 4.85
N ASN A 141 4.76 -1.10 4.90
CA ASN A 141 4.06 -0.02 4.21
C ASN A 141 4.90 0.50 3.04
N THR A 142 4.30 0.67 1.87
CA THR A 142 5.01 1.20 0.68
C THR A 142 5.31 2.68 0.81
N LEU A 143 6.47 3.08 0.28
CA LEU A 143 6.89 4.47 0.09
C LEU A 143 6.52 5.02 -1.30
N TRP A 144 5.89 4.20 -2.15
CA TRP A 144 5.28 4.66 -3.39
C TRP A 144 4.02 5.51 -3.13
N HIS A 145 3.48 6.14 -4.17
CA HIS A 145 2.31 7.02 -4.11
C HIS A 145 2.45 8.11 -3.03
N GLN A 146 3.42 9.01 -3.22
CA GLN A 146 3.70 10.08 -2.25
C GLN A 146 4.05 9.64 -0.83
N GLY A 147 4.55 8.41 -0.66
CA GLY A 147 4.79 7.85 0.66
C GLY A 147 3.50 7.67 1.46
N ALA A 148 2.40 7.27 0.81
CA ALA A 148 1.08 7.13 1.44
C ALA A 148 0.98 6.03 2.52
N LEU A 149 2.09 5.35 2.84
CA LEU A 149 2.22 4.34 3.88
C LEU A 149 1.15 3.24 3.78
N LYS A 150 0.82 2.85 2.55
CA LYS A 150 -0.18 1.82 2.29
C LYS A 150 0.40 0.45 2.58
N PRO A 151 -0.33 -0.45 3.27
CA PRO A 151 0.16 -1.79 3.51
C PRO A 151 0.47 -2.48 2.19
N ALA A 152 1.65 -3.07 2.11
CA ALA A 152 2.14 -3.77 0.95
C ALA A 152 2.66 -5.14 1.36
N GLU A 153 2.73 -6.02 0.38
CA GLU A 153 3.05 -7.43 0.55
C GLU A 153 3.82 -7.91 -0.67
N SER A 154 4.93 -8.60 -0.43
CA SER A 154 5.84 -9.11 -1.47
C SER A 154 6.28 -10.54 -1.15
N ALA A 155 5.50 -11.26 -0.33
CA ALA A 155 5.93 -12.49 0.33
C ALA A 155 6.22 -13.68 -0.60
N GLY A 156 5.86 -13.63 -1.89
CA GLY A 156 6.04 -14.83 -2.74
C GLY A 156 6.17 -14.66 -4.25
N SER A 157 6.35 -13.44 -4.79
CA SER A 157 6.91 -13.19 -6.16
C SER A 157 6.60 -11.81 -6.71
N ALA A 158 5.46 -11.24 -6.33
CA ALA A 158 4.97 -9.96 -6.83
C ALA A 158 4.58 -9.03 -5.69
N LEU A 159 4.90 -7.75 -5.84
CA LEU A 159 4.38 -6.70 -4.98
C LEU A 159 2.87 -6.55 -5.17
N VAL A 160 2.13 -6.58 -4.07
CA VAL A 160 0.71 -6.21 -4.01
C VAL A 160 0.49 -5.15 -2.93
N VAL A 161 -0.41 -4.21 -3.19
CA VAL A 161 -0.64 -3.05 -2.31
C VAL A 161 -2.12 -2.93 -1.97
N GLU A 162 -2.42 -2.83 -0.67
CA GLU A 162 -3.77 -2.61 -0.15
C GLU A 162 -4.15 -1.13 -0.24
N MET A 163 -4.93 -0.80 -1.26
CA MET A 163 -5.36 0.56 -1.59
C MET A 163 -6.83 0.75 -1.16
N GLY A 164 -7.04 0.75 0.17
CA GLY A 164 -8.38 0.81 0.75
C GLY A 164 -9.09 -0.53 0.61
N VAL A 165 -10.23 -0.55 -0.09
CA VAL A 165 -11.00 -1.78 -0.36
C VAL A 165 -10.54 -2.55 -1.60
N ARG A 166 -9.61 -1.99 -2.37
CA ARG A 166 -9.07 -2.59 -3.59
C ARG A 166 -7.60 -3.00 -3.41
N LEU A 167 -7.26 -4.11 -4.04
CA LEU A 167 -5.91 -4.64 -4.15
C LEU A 167 -5.31 -4.16 -5.48
N TYR A 168 -4.16 -3.51 -5.39
CA TYR A 168 -3.42 -3.00 -6.53
C TYR A 168 -2.19 -3.86 -6.79
N VAL A 169 -1.93 -4.18 -8.06
CA VAL A 169 -0.73 -4.92 -8.49
C VAL A 169 0.07 -4.01 -9.42
N PRO A 170 1.19 -3.41 -8.95
CA PRO A 170 1.97 -2.48 -9.75
C PRO A 170 2.52 -3.09 -11.04
N ALA A 171 2.95 -4.37 -11.00
CA ALA A 171 3.39 -5.11 -12.19
C ALA A 171 2.34 -5.20 -13.32
N LEU A 172 1.04 -5.04 -13.00
CA LEU A 172 -0.05 -5.01 -13.98
C LEU A 172 -0.60 -3.60 -14.25
N GLY A 173 -0.15 -2.61 -13.46
CA GLY A 173 -0.62 -1.22 -13.51
C GLY A 173 -2.12 -1.07 -13.22
N ARG A 174 -2.74 -1.96 -12.45
CA ARG A 174 -4.20 -1.98 -12.25
C ARG A 174 -4.65 -2.58 -10.91
N PHE A 175 -5.90 -2.30 -10.57
CA PHE A 175 -6.61 -2.97 -9.49
C PHE A 175 -7.11 -4.35 -9.91
N LEU A 176 -7.27 -5.26 -8.94
CA LEU A 176 -7.85 -6.60 -9.17
C LEU A 176 -9.37 -6.66 -8.93
N GLN A 177 -9.95 -5.58 -8.40
CA GLN A 177 -11.39 -5.45 -8.19
C GLN A 177 -11.94 -4.27 -8.99
N VAL A 178 -13.19 -4.44 -9.44
CA VAL A 178 -14.03 -3.38 -10.00
C VAL A 178 -14.10 -2.21 -9.02
N ASP A 179 -14.02 -0.98 -9.52
CA ASP A 179 -14.25 0.22 -8.73
C ASP A 179 -15.67 0.18 -8.14
N PRO A 180 -15.85 0.17 -6.81
CA PRO A 180 -17.17 0.24 -6.21
C PRO A 180 -17.87 1.59 -6.52
N ILE A 181 -17.14 2.59 -7.00
CA ILE A 181 -17.66 3.88 -7.45
C ILE A 181 -17.66 3.92 -8.97
N GLU A 182 -18.85 3.89 -9.57
CA GLU A 182 -19.03 3.99 -11.02
C GLU A 182 -18.54 5.36 -11.55
N GLY A 183 -17.79 5.36 -12.64
CA GLY A 183 -17.31 6.58 -13.32
C GLY A 183 -16.05 7.24 -12.72
N GLY A 184 -15.35 6.56 -11.80
CA GLY A 184 -14.15 7.10 -11.14
C GLY A 184 -12.84 7.08 -11.96
N GLY A 185 -12.84 6.49 -13.15
CA GLY A 185 -11.65 6.32 -13.99
C GLY A 185 -11.95 6.02 -15.46
N ALA A 186 -10.92 5.76 -16.26
CA ALA A 186 -11.07 5.40 -17.67
C ALA A 186 -11.72 4.02 -17.86
N ASN A 187 -11.57 3.15 -16.86
CA ASN A 187 -12.32 1.91 -16.67
C ASN A 187 -12.27 1.49 -15.19
N ASP A 188 -13.11 0.53 -14.82
CA ASP A 188 -13.32 0.09 -13.42
C ASP A 188 -12.07 -0.48 -12.73
N TYR A 189 -11.03 -0.83 -13.47
CA TYR A 189 -9.78 -1.41 -12.94
C TYR A 189 -8.60 -0.45 -13.04
N SER A 190 -8.79 0.72 -13.67
CA SER A 190 -7.70 1.59 -14.05
C SER A 190 -7.10 2.32 -12.85
N TRP A 191 -5.78 2.23 -12.75
CA TRP A 191 -4.99 3.34 -12.21
C TRP A 191 -4.92 4.45 -13.27
N PRO A 192 -4.77 5.74 -12.92
CA PRO A 192 -4.65 6.81 -13.91
C PRO A 192 -3.65 6.45 -15.02
N THR A 193 -4.06 6.61 -16.28
CA THR A 193 -3.26 6.23 -17.46
C THR A 193 -2.06 7.16 -17.69
N ASP A 194 -2.05 8.32 -17.03
CA ASP A 194 -0.87 9.18 -16.86
C ASP A 194 -0.62 9.40 -15.36
N PRO A 195 0.02 8.43 -14.68
CA PRO A 195 0.23 8.48 -13.24
C PRO A 195 1.31 9.48 -12.82
N ILE A 196 2.06 10.04 -13.78
CA ILE A 196 3.14 11.02 -13.53
C ILE A 196 2.59 12.44 -13.60
N ASN A 197 1.78 12.78 -14.61
CA ASN A 197 1.25 14.13 -14.80
C ASN A 197 -0.19 14.33 -14.31
N GLY A 198 -0.87 13.28 -13.86
CA GLY A 198 -2.21 13.34 -13.27
C GLY A 198 -2.19 13.14 -11.75
N PRO A 199 -1.86 14.15 -10.93
CA PRO A 199 -1.94 14.01 -9.49
C PRO A 199 -3.40 14.01 -9.03
N THR A 200 -3.96 12.85 -8.65
CA THR A 200 -5.22 12.80 -7.88
C THR A 200 -4.95 13.12 -6.40
N LEU A 201 -4.36 14.28 -6.14
CA LEU A 201 -3.81 14.64 -4.82
C LEU A 201 -4.42 15.91 -4.22
N VAL A 202 -5.44 16.45 -4.87
CA VAL A 202 -6.40 17.35 -4.26
C VAL A 202 -7.77 16.88 -4.73
N GLY A 203 -8.70 16.68 -3.79
CA GLY A 203 -10.09 16.38 -4.15
C GLY A 203 -10.64 17.40 -5.15
N GLY A 204 -10.99 16.90 -6.34
CA GLY A 204 -11.52 17.66 -7.50
C GLY A 204 -10.52 17.62 -8.66
N ASN A 205 -10.66 16.82 -9.71
CA ASN A 205 -11.87 16.38 -10.42
C ASN A 205 -11.69 14.96 -11.01
N GLY A 206 -11.82 13.94 -10.16
CA GLY A 206 -12.11 12.55 -10.57
C GLY A 206 -13.39 11.99 -9.94
N LEU A 207 -14.09 12.80 -9.15
CA LEU A 207 -15.36 12.48 -8.51
C LEU A 207 -16.25 13.73 -8.65
N SER A 208 -17.14 13.74 -9.63
CA SER A 208 -18.20 14.74 -9.66
C SER A 208 -19.04 14.57 -8.40
N ARG A 209 -19.14 15.62 -7.58
CA ARG A 209 -20.07 15.71 -6.45
C ARG A 209 -21.45 15.20 -6.91
N PRO A 210 -22.20 14.40 -6.14
CA PRO A 210 -23.58 14.15 -6.49
C PRO A 210 -24.27 15.51 -6.54
N ARG A 211 -24.76 15.88 -7.72
CA ARG A 211 -25.65 17.03 -7.88
C ARG A 211 -26.78 16.79 -6.90
N ARG A 212 -26.86 17.65 -5.88
CA ARG A 212 -28.08 17.82 -5.07
C ARG A 212 -29.16 18.23 -6.07
N VAL A 213 -29.95 17.27 -6.53
CA VAL A 213 -31.25 17.56 -7.12
C VAL A 213 -32.08 18.08 -5.96
N VAL A 214 -32.13 19.40 -5.85
CA VAL A 214 -33.25 20.05 -5.17
C VAL A 214 -34.42 19.82 -6.12
N MET A 215 -35.29 18.86 -5.79
CA MET A 215 -36.69 18.98 -6.19
C MET A 215 -37.31 19.86 -5.11
N ASP A 216 -37.62 21.09 -5.48
CA ASP A 216 -38.58 21.91 -4.76
C ASP A 216 -39.97 21.30 -5.01
N ASP A 217 -40.71 21.04 -3.94
CA ASP A 217 -42.18 21.09 -3.93
C ASP A 217 -42.62 22.53 -3.59
#